data_AF-A1ZWW4-F1
#
_entry.id   AF-A1ZWW4-F1
#
_cell.length_a   1.000
_cell.length_b   1.000
_cell.length_c   1.000
_cell.angle_alpha   90.00
_cell.angle_beta   90.00
_cell.angle_gamma   90.00
#
_symmetry.space_group_name_H-M   'P 1'
#
loop_
_entity.id
_entity.type
_entity.pdbx_description
1 polymer ?
#
loop_
_entity_poly.entity_id
_entity_poly.type
_entity_poly.pdbx_seq_one_letter_code
_entity_poly.pdbx_strand_id
1 'polypeptide(L)'
;MITATMETTEFKATMLALKHHFQSGQTTRYPLNTLVSFKSASTELPEEAKKYTKEYENTLKSFTNGEKTALDQNTNGYVKDKDFEKFKQRMNEQRNKAKQNANQAIDKYIDKMIDVGERHPEAQNAIVAASDSILSFFSGLINGLVNFVTTLISNIVQWLETAFGHVKNWVEGAINSIENFFSGILVRVAVA
;
A
#
# COMPACT_ATOMS: atom_id res chain seq x y z
N MET A 1 -37.60 4.07 -1.25
CA MET A 1 -36.69 3.40 -2.20
C MET A 1 -35.63 4.33 -2.82
N ILE A 2 -35.71 5.67 -2.68
CA ILE A 2 -34.74 6.61 -3.29
C ILE A 2 -33.43 6.76 -2.49
N THR A 3 -33.46 6.52 -1.17
CA THR A 3 -32.34 6.81 -0.25
C THR A 3 -31.17 5.83 -0.40
N ALA A 4 -31.43 4.53 -0.57
CA ALA A 4 -30.39 3.51 -0.65
C ALA A 4 -29.52 3.63 -1.91
N THR A 5 -30.08 4.15 -3.01
CA THR A 5 -29.36 4.33 -4.29
C THR A 5 -28.45 5.56 -4.30
N MET A 6 -28.79 6.59 -3.52
CA MET A 6 -27.92 7.76 -3.33
C MET A 6 -26.74 7.44 -2.40
N GLU A 7 -26.97 6.73 -1.29
CA GLU A 7 -25.93 6.36 -0.32
C GLU A 7 -24.82 5.50 -0.97
N THR A 8 -25.17 4.52 -1.81
CA THR A 8 -24.18 3.69 -2.53
C THR A 8 -23.36 4.48 -3.56
N THR A 9 -23.95 5.50 -4.18
CA THR A 9 -23.27 6.35 -5.16
C THR A 9 -22.20 7.23 -4.48
N GLU A 10 -22.52 7.81 -3.32
CA GLU A 10 -21.57 8.62 -2.53
C GLU A 10 -20.42 7.78 -1.96
N PHE A 11 -20.72 6.56 -1.51
CA PHE A 11 -19.71 5.62 -1.03
C PHE A 11 -18.69 5.29 -2.10
N LYS A 12 -19.18 4.89 -3.28
CA LYS A 12 -18.31 4.58 -4.42
C LYS A 12 -17.46 5.78 -4.83
N ALA A 13 -18.05 6.98 -4.90
CA ALA A 13 -17.32 8.19 -5.21
C ALA A 13 -16.19 8.47 -4.19
N THR A 14 -16.46 8.27 -2.90
CA THR A 14 -15.47 8.42 -1.82
C THR A 14 -14.32 7.41 -1.95
N MET A 15 -14.64 6.15 -2.23
CA MET A 15 -13.63 5.10 -2.43
C MET A 15 -12.76 5.36 -3.67
N LEU A 16 -13.35 5.88 -4.75
CA LEU A 16 -12.60 6.30 -5.93
C LEU A 16 -11.71 7.52 -5.66
N ALA A 17 -12.17 8.47 -4.84
CA ALA A 17 -11.37 9.62 -4.41
C ALA A 17 -10.17 9.18 -3.55
N LEU A 18 -10.37 8.23 -2.62
CA LEU A 18 -9.29 7.59 -1.86
C LEU A 18 -8.26 6.95 -2.80
N LYS A 19 -8.71 6.12 -3.75
CA LYS A 19 -7.85 5.52 -4.78
C LYS A 19 -7.01 6.57 -5.50
N HIS A 20 -7.64 7.62 -6.03
CA HIS A 20 -6.95 8.67 -6.77
C HIS A 20 -5.94 9.42 -5.90
N HIS A 21 -6.31 9.75 -4.66
CA HIS A 21 -5.42 10.42 -3.69
C HIS A 21 -4.12 9.64 -3.50
N PHE A 22 -4.19 8.36 -3.18
CA PHE A 22 -3.00 7.54 -2.92
C PHE A 22 -2.23 7.19 -4.20
N GLN A 23 -2.91 6.98 -5.34
CA GLN A 23 -2.24 6.78 -6.64
C GLN A 23 -1.46 8.01 -7.12
N SER A 24 -1.83 9.21 -6.66
CA SER A 24 -1.08 10.44 -6.92
C SER A 24 0.22 10.56 -6.11
N GLY A 25 0.49 9.62 -5.19
CA GLY A 25 1.70 9.57 -4.37
C GLY A 25 1.59 10.27 -3.02
N GLN A 26 0.38 10.72 -2.63
CA GLN A 26 0.12 11.23 -1.29
C GLN A 26 0.27 10.12 -0.25
N THR A 27 0.81 10.43 0.92
CA THR A 27 0.99 9.47 2.03
C THR A 27 0.12 9.78 3.23
N THR A 28 -0.35 11.01 3.32
CA THR A 28 -1.20 11.46 4.40
C THR A 28 -2.61 10.92 4.22
N ARG A 29 -3.32 10.77 5.34
CA ARG A 29 -4.73 10.38 5.35
C ARG A 29 -5.55 11.34 4.49
N TYR A 30 -6.52 10.77 3.79
CA TYR A 30 -7.50 11.55 3.07
C TYR A 30 -8.37 12.33 4.06
N PRO A 31 -8.71 13.60 3.78
CA PRO A 31 -9.59 14.37 4.65
C PRO A 31 -11.02 13.81 4.58
N LEU A 32 -11.32 12.88 5.48
CA LEU A 32 -12.61 12.19 5.63
C LEU A 32 -13.69 13.07 6.31
N ASN A 33 -13.51 14.39 6.36
CA ASN A 33 -14.46 15.31 7.00
C ASN A 33 -15.81 15.41 6.26
N THR A 34 -15.97 14.73 5.13
CA THR A 34 -17.21 14.65 4.35
C THR A 34 -18.01 13.36 4.58
N LEU A 35 -17.57 12.44 5.44
CA LEU A 35 -18.24 11.13 5.67
C LEU A 35 -19.61 11.19 6.37
N VAL A 36 -20.08 12.40 6.72
CA VAL A 36 -21.27 12.63 7.55
C VAL A 36 -22.57 12.11 6.90
N SER A 37 -22.54 11.75 5.61
CA SER A 37 -23.70 11.23 4.87
C SER A 37 -23.88 9.70 4.93
N PHE A 38 -22.90 8.93 5.38
CA PHE A 38 -23.05 7.48 5.54
C PHE A 38 -23.83 7.16 6.81
N LYS A 39 -24.96 6.44 6.69
CA LYS A 39 -25.69 5.90 7.86
C LYS A 39 -24.79 4.89 8.60
N SER A 40 -24.06 5.34 9.63
CA SER A 40 -23.31 4.44 10.50
C SER A 40 -24.26 3.67 11.41
N ALA A 41 -24.43 2.37 11.16
CA ALA A 41 -24.99 1.46 12.16
C ALA A 41 -23.93 0.48 12.68
N SER A 42 -22.88 0.19 11.89
CA SER A 42 -21.79 -0.70 12.28
C SER A 42 -20.43 -0.01 12.28
N THR A 43 -19.67 -0.25 13.35
CA THR A 43 -18.26 0.08 13.53
C THR A 43 -17.34 -1.08 13.11
N GLU A 44 -17.89 -2.28 12.97
CA GLU A 44 -17.17 -3.48 12.53
C GLU A 44 -17.09 -3.61 11.01
N LEU A 45 -15.96 -4.12 10.50
CA LEU A 45 -15.85 -4.54 9.10
C LEU A 45 -16.59 -5.87 8.87
N PRO A 46 -17.30 -6.02 7.74
CA PRO A 46 -17.82 -7.32 7.31
C PRO A 46 -16.69 -8.35 7.14
N GLU A 47 -17.00 -9.63 7.28
CA GLU A 47 -16.01 -10.72 7.19
C GLU A 47 -15.29 -10.73 5.84
N GLU A 48 -15.97 -10.38 4.75
CA GLU A 48 -15.36 -10.24 3.43
C GLU A 48 -14.34 -9.10 3.38
N ALA A 49 -14.61 -7.96 4.03
CA ALA A 49 -13.66 -6.87 4.13
C ALA A 49 -12.44 -7.26 4.98
N LYS A 50 -12.63 -8.01 6.08
CA LYS A 50 -11.52 -8.56 6.88
C LYS A 50 -10.66 -9.52 6.04
N LYS A 51 -11.30 -10.41 5.27
CA LYS A 51 -10.64 -11.33 4.35
C LYS A 51 -9.81 -10.59 3.31
N TYR A 52 -10.39 -9.60 2.62
CA TYR A 52 -9.67 -8.84 1.60
C TYR A 52 -8.56 -7.97 2.17
N THR A 53 -8.72 -7.47 3.40
CA THR A 53 -7.64 -6.82 4.16
C THR A 53 -6.48 -7.78 4.41
N LYS A 54 -6.75 -9.04 4.77
CA LYS A 54 -5.70 -10.07 4.95
C LYS A 54 -5.03 -10.47 3.62
N GLU A 55 -5.79 -10.60 2.55
CA GLU A 55 -5.23 -10.82 1.21
C GLU A 55 -4.32 -9.66 0.78
N TYR A 56 -4.69 -8.43 1.15
CA TYR A 56 -3.87 -7.25 0.88
C TYR A 56 -2.58 -7.24 1.68
N GLU A 57 -2.62 -7.57 2.98
CA GLU A 57 -1.40 -7.79 3.80
C GLU A 57 -0.42 -8.74 3.11
N ASN A 58 -0.91 -9.89 2.65
CA ASN A 58 -0.10 -10.87 1.94
C ASN A 58 0.46 -10.30 0.63
N THR A 59 -0.34 -9.52 -0.11
CA THR A 59 0.11 -8.82 -1.32
C THR A 59 1.28 -7.87 -1.01
N LEU A 60 1.22 -7.13 0.10
CA LEU A 60 2.29 -6.21 0.50
C LEU A 60 3.56 -6.96 0.92
N LYS A 61 3.43 -8.10 1.60
CA LYS A 61 4.57 -8.97 1.93
C LYS A 61 5.24 -9.53 0.68
N SER A 62 4.44 -10.04 -0.26
CA SER A 62 4.94 -10.55 -1.54
C SER A 62 5.60 -9.44 -2.37
N PHE A 63 5.00 -8.25 -2.41
CA PHE A 63 5.58 -7.07 -3.04
C PHE A 63 6.96 -6.76 -2.45
N THR A 64 7.06 -6.64 -1.12
CA THR A 64 8.31 -6.30 -0.42
C THR A 64 9.41 -7.33 -0.66
N ASN A 65 9.06 -8.63 -0.67
CA ASN A 65 10.00 -9.70 -1.01
C ASN A 65 10.42 -9.66 -2.49
N GLY A 66 9.50 -9.31 -3.40
CA GLY A 66 9.84 -9.10 -4.82
C GLY A 66 10.83 -7.95 -5.01
N GLU A 67 10.65 -6.85 -4.27
CA GLU A 67 11.58 -5.73 -4.28
C GLU A 67 12.95 -6.14 -3.75
N LYS A 68 13.03 -6.98 -2.70
CA LYS A 68 14.29 -7.57 -2.25
C LYS A 68 15.05 -8.22 -3.41
N THR A 69 14.39 -9.13 -4.12
CA THR A 69 15.01 -9.87 -5.23
C THR A 69 15.49 -8.94 -6.33
N ALA A 70 14.68 -7.95 -6.72
CA ALA A 70 15.05 -7.00 -7.76
C ALA A 70 16.23 -6.11 -7.36
N LEU A 71 16.25 -5.63 -6.12
CA LEU A 71 17.33 -4.80 -5.59
C LEU A 71 18.64 -5.58 -5.45
N ASP A 72 18.57 -6.84 -4.99
CA ASP A 72 19.71 -7.75 -4.94
C ASP A 72 20.25 -8.03 -6.35
N GLN A 73 19.37 -8.25 -7.34
CA GLN A 73 19.76 -8.46 -8.74
C GLN A 73 20.43 -7.22 -9.33
N ASN A 74 19.87 -6.03 -9.11
CA ASN A 74 20.44 -4.79 -9.60
C ASN A 74 21.82 -4.50 -8.98
N THR A 75 21.94 -4.75 -7.67
CA THR A 75 23.20 -4.63 -6.92
C THR A 75 24.26 -5.61 -7.43
N ASN A 76 23.90 -6.89 -7.60
CA ASN A 76 24.79 -7.89 -8.19
C ASN A 76 25.18 -7.56 -9.64
N GLY A 77 24.26 -6.98 -10.42
CA GLY A 77 24.54 -6.47 -11.75
C GLY A 77 25.69 -5.46 -11.71
N TYR A 78 25.61 -4.48 -10.79
CA TYR A 78 26.67 -3.50 -10.60
C TYR A 78 27.99 -4.10 -10.13
N VAL A 79 27.95 -5.10 -9.23
CA VAL A 79 29.16 -5.82 -8.80
C VAL A 79 29.90 -6.41 -10.01
N LYS A 80 29.14 -6.98 -10.96
CA LYS A 80 29.67 -7.68 -12.14
C LYS A 80 30.15 -6.72 -13.24
N ASP A 81 29.34 -5.73 -13.59
CA ASP A 81 29.62 -4.84 -14.73
C ASP A 81 30.44 -3.60 -14.35
N LYS A 82 30.41 -3.19 -13.07
CA LYS A 82 30.99 -1.94 -12.56
C LYS A 82 30.49 -0.69 -13.31
N ASP A 83 29.33 -0.80 -13.95
CA ASP A 83 28.73 0.26 -14.76
C ASP A 83 27.68 1.00 -13.95
N PHE A 84 28.05 2.18 -13.47
CA PHE A 84 27.20 3.00 -12.62
C PHE A 84 25.95 3.52 -13.34
N GLU A 85 26.07 3.91 -14.61
CA GLU A 85 24.91 4.44 -15.36
C GLU A 85 23.91 3.33 -15.64
N LYS A 86 24.38 2.13 -15.99
CA LYS A 86 23.51 0.97 -16.15
C LYS A 86 22.86 0.55 -14.83
N PHE A 87 23.58 0.61 -13.72
CA PHE A 87 23.02 0.38 -12.39
C PHE A 87 21.90 1.38 -12.05
N LYS A 88 22.19 2.68 -12.22
CA LYS A 88 21.24 3.77 -12.01
C LYS A 88 20.00 3.61 -12.89
N GLN A 89 20.17 3.21 -14.16
CA GLN A 89 19.06 2.92 -15.06
C GLN A 89 18.17 1.79 -14.49
N ARG A 90 18.75 0.62 -14.19
CA ARG A 90 18.00 -0.54 -13.63
C ARG A 90 17.27 -0.20 -12.34
N MET A 91 17.90 0.59 -11.46
CA MET A 91 17.29 1.03 -10.21
C MET A 91 16.11 1.99 -10.43
N ASN A 92 16.23 2.93 -11.39
CA ASN A 92 15.11 3.81 -11.74
C ASN A 92 13.96 3.07 -12.41
N GLU A 93 14.26 2.09 -13.28
CA GLU A 93 13.25 1.20 -13.86
C GLU A 93 12.52 0.42 -12.78
N GLN A 94 13.25 -0.15 -11.82
CA GLN A 94 12.67 -0.87 -10.68
C GLN A 94 11.78 0.03 -9.84
N ARG A 95 12.24 1.25 -9.51
CA ARG A 95 11.44 2.26 -8.79
C ARG A 95 10.13 2.57 -9.51
N ASN A 96 10.15 2.72 -10.84
CA ASN A 96 8.96 3.01 -11.63
C ASN A 96 8.01 1.81 -11.67
N LYS A 97 8.54 0.59 -11.84
CA LYS A 97 7.77 -0.65 -11.78
C LYS A 97 7.12 -0.85 -10.42
N ALA A 98 7.83 -0.57 -9.34
CA ALA A 98 7.31 -0.63 -7.98
C ALA A 98 6.09 0.30 -7.79
N LYS A 99 6.16 1.54 -8.31
CA LYS A 99 5.02 2.47 -8.31
C LYS A 99 3.82 1.95 -9.12
N GLN A 100 4.07 1.37 -10.30
CA GLN A 100 3.02 0.79 -11.14
C GLN A 100 2.33 -0.40 -10.44
N ASN A 101 3.13 -1.32 -9.89
CA ASN A 101 2.62 -2.46 -9.14
C ASN A 101 1.83 -2.00 -7.90
N ALA A 102 2.28 -0.94 -7.23
CA ALA A 102 1.55 -0.34 -6.13
C ALA A 102 0.17 0.16 -6.58
N ASN A 103 0.10 0.93 -7.67
CA ASN A 103 -1.17 1.42 -8.19
C ASN A 103 -2.14 0.27 -8.52
N GLN A 104 -1.65 -0.81 -9.11
CA GLN A 104 -2.45 -2.01 -9.39
C GLN A 104 -2.92 -2.73 -8.12
N ALA A 105 -2.10 -2.75 -7.07
CA ALA A 105 -2.51 -3.31 -5.79
C ALA A 105 -3.62 -2.45 -5.15
N ILE A 106 -3.48 -1.12 -5.18
CA ILE A 106 -4.51 -0.17 -4.73
C ILE A 106 -5.81 -0.38 -5.50
N ASP A 107 -5.75 -0.51 -6.83
CA ASP A 107 -6.92 -0.76 -7.68
C ASP A 107 -7.68 -2.00 -7.21
N LYS A 108 -7.00 -3.14 -7.14
CA LYS A 108 -7.61 -4.42 -6.75
C LYS A 108 -8.21 -4.37 -5.35
N TYR A 109 -7.57 -3.66 -4.41
CA TYR A 109 -8.07 -3.54 -3.05
C TYR A 109 -9.32 -2.66 -3.00
N ILE A 110 -9.30 -1.48 -3.62
CA ILE A 110 -10.43 -0.57 -3.63
C ILE A 110 -11.62 -1.16 -4.37
N ASP A 111 -11.42 -1.82 -5.51
CA ASP A 111 -12.51 -2.44 -6.27
C ASP A 111 -13.24 -3.51 -5.42
N LYS A 112 -12.49 -4.31 -4.65
CA LYS A 112 -13.05 -5.29 -3.70
C LYS A 112 -13.79 -4.61 -2.55
N MET A 113 -13.23 -3.54 -1.98
CA MET A 113 -13.86 -2.83 -0.86
C MET A 113 -15.12 -2.07 -1.30
N ILE A 114 -15.17 -1.59 -2.55
CA ILE A 114 -16.38 -1.05 -3.17
C ILE A 114 -17.46 -2.12 -3.26
N ASP A 115 -17.14 -3.30 -3.82
CA ASP A 115 -18.11 -4.42 -3.90
C ASP A 115 -18.68 -4.80 -2.52
N VAL A 116 -17.81 -4.89 -1.50
CA VAL A 116 -18.27 -5.19 -0.13
C VAL A 116 -19.17 -4.07 0.41
N GLY A 117 -18.79 -2.80 0.27
CA GLY A 117 -19.60 -1.70 0.80
C GLY A 117 -20.90 -1.45 0.04
N GLU A 118 -20.99 -1.81 -1.25
CA GLU A 118 -22.25 -1.84 -2.00
C GLU A 118 -23.21 -2.92 -1.45
N ARG A 119 -22.67 -4.05 -0.96
CA ARG A 119 -23.44 -5.14 -0.31
C ARG A 119 -23.72 -4.90 1.18
N HIS A 120 -22.92 -4.07 1.84
CA HIS A 120 -23.02 -3.73 3.27
C HIS A 120 -23.10 -2.22 3.51
N PRO A 121 -24.22 -1.55 3.16
CA PRO A 121 -24.38 -0.12 3.37
C PRO A 121 -24.14 0.33 4.81
N GLU A 122 -24.51 -0.49 5.78
CA GLU A 122 -24.35 -0.25 7.22
C GLU A 122 -22.90 -0.15 7.71
N ALA A 123 -21.95 -0.70 6.92
CA ALA A 123 -20.53 -0.79 7.26
C ALA A 123 -19.63 0.09 6.37
N GLN A 124 -20.22 0.88 5.47
CA GLN A 124 -19.47 1.74 4.53
C GLN A 124 -18.48 2.68 5.24
N ASN A 125 -18.86 3.24 6.40
CA ASN A 125 -17.96 4.08 7.20
C ASN A 125 -16.71 3.33 7.68
N ALA A 126 -16.90 2.13 8.24
CA ALA A 126 -15.79 1.30 8.70
C ALA A 126 -14.89 0.90 7.53
N ILE A 127 -15.48 0.57 6.38
CA ILE A 127 -14.77 0.22 5.14
C ILE A 127 -13.92 1.39 4.64
N VAL A 128 -14.47 2.59 4.57
CA VAL A 128 -13.74 3.80 4.14
C VAL A 128 -12.60 4.10 5.09
N ALA A 129 -12.84 4.10 6.40
CA ALA A 129 -11.82 4.42 7.41
C ALA A 129 -10.67 3.39 7.44
N ALA A 130 -11.00 2.10 7.30
CA ALA A 130 -10.00 1.04 7.18
C ALA A 130 -9.19 1.20 5.89
N SER A 131 -9.87 1.46 4.77
CA SER A 131 -9.22 1.63 3.46
C SER A 131 -8.27 2.82 3.46
N ASP A 132 -8.68 3.98 4.01
CA ASP A 132 -7.81 5.15 4.16
C ASP A 132 -6.56 4.83 4.98
N SER A 133 -6.73 4.15 6.12
CA SER A 133 -5.61 3.77 6.98
C SER A 133 -4.64 2.82 6.27
N ILE A 134 -5.15 1.81 5.57
CA ILE A 134 -4.36 0.82 4.85
C ILE A 134 -3.61 1.45 3.68
N LEU A 135 -4.28 2.30 2.89
CA LEU A 135 -3.68 2.94 1.73
C LEU A 135 -2.66 4.02 2.13
N SER A 136 -2.88 4.74 3.22
CA SER A 136 -1.89 5.65 3.81
C SER A 136 -0.63 4.90 4.24
N PHE A 137 -0.79 3.78 4.95
CA PHE A 137 0.32 2.91 5.32
C PHE A 137 1.09 2.41 4.09
N PHE A 138 0.37 1.88 3.10
CA PHE A 138 1.00 1.34 1.89
C PHE A 138 1.73 2.42 1.08
N SER A 139 1.14 3.60 0.93
CA SER A 139 1.79 4.72 0.24
C SER A 139 3.06 5.17 0.97
N GLY A 140 3.05 5.13 2.31
CA GLY A 140 4.24 5.33 3.14
C GLY A 140 5.33 4.29 2.86
N LEU A 141 4.96 3.01 2.75
CA LEU A 141 5.88 1.91 2.39
C LEU A 141 6.55 2.15 1.03
N ILE A 142 5.76 2.53 0.01
CA ILE A 142 6.26 2.80 -1.34
C ILE A 142 7.20 4.00 -1.36
N ASN A 143 6.88 5.07 -0.64
CA ASN A 143 7.79 6.21 -0.52
C ASN A 143 9.07 5.86 0.24
N GLY A 144 8.98 5.00 1.26
CA GLY A 144 10.15 4.42 1.93
C GLY A 144 11.05 3.66 0.97
N LEU A 145 10.48 2.80 0.10
CA LEU A 145 11.20 2.10 -0.95
C LEU A 145 11.87 3.07 -1.93
N VAL A 146 11.12 4.06 -2.43
CA VAL A 146 11.63 5.07 -3.37
C VAL A 146 12.85 5.80 -2.79
N ASN A 147 12.78 6.21 -1.52
CA ASN A 147 13.88 6.87 -0.83
C ASN A 147 15.06 5.91 -0.67
N PHE A 148 14.80 4.65 -0.29
CA PHE A 148 15.83 3.63 -0.17
C PHE A 148 16.58 3.40 -1.49
N VAL A 149 15.87 3.25 -2.60
CA VAL A 149 16.48 3.12 -3.94
C VAL A 149 17.31 4.34 -4.31
N THR A 150 16.81 5.55 -4.00
CA THR A 150 17.55 6.80 -4.27
C THR A 150 18.86 6.86 -3.48
N THR A 151 18.85 6.44 -2.21
CA THR A 151 20.04 6.32 -1.38
C THR A 151 21.00 5.27 -1.91
N LEU A 152 20.50 4.09 -2.32
CA LEU A 152 21.34 3.06 -2.95
C LEU A 152 22.02 3.59 -4.21
N ILE A 153 21.28 4.25 -5.11
CA ILE A 153 21.85 4.87 -6.32
C ILE A 153 22.98 5.82 -5.95
N SER A 154 22.77 6.69 -4.96
CA SER A 154 23.74 7.73 -4.61
C SER A 154 25.02 7.18 -4.00
N ASN A 155 24.92 6.07 -3.25
CA ASN A 155 26.01 5.60 -2.39
C ASN A 155 26.59 4.23 -2.79
N ILE A 156 26.10 3.59 -3.86
CA ILE A 156 26.48 2.20 -4.19
C ILE A 156 28.00 1.98 -4.33
N VAL A 157 28.73 2.99 -4.83
CA VAL A 157 30.19 2.93 -5.01
C VAL A 157 30.90 2.78 -3.67
N GLN A 158 30.41 3.47 -2.65
CA GLN A 158 30.94 3.42 -1.29
C GLN A 158 30.42 2.22 -0.50
N TRP A 159 29.23 1.73 -0.84
CA TRP A 159 28.46 0.78 -0.02
C TRP A 159 28.38 -0.61 -0.63
N LEU A 160 29.15 -0.92 -1.68
CA LEU A 160 29.07 -2.20 -2.38
C LEU A 160 29.17 -3.41 -1.44
N GLU A 161 30.02 -3.33 -0.41
CA GLU A 161 30.21 -4.40 0.58
C GLU A 161 29.03 -4.54 1.57
N THR A 162 28.30 -3.45 1.84
CA THR A 162 27.19 -3.43 2.80
C THR A 162 25.82 -3.35 2.15
N ALA A 163 25.74 -3.15 0.83
CA ALA A 163 24.50 -2.91 0.08
C ALA A 163 23.49 -4.04 0.27
N PHE A 164 23.94 -5.30 0.20
CA PHE A 164 23.08 -6.46 0.46
C PHE A 164 22.55 -6.49 1.90
N GLY A 165 23.37 -6.07 2.87
CA GLY A 165 22.93 -5.90 4.26
C GLY A 165 21.86 -4.81 4.39
N HIS A 166 22.04 -3.68 3.71
CA HIS A 166 21.05 -2.60 3.68
C HIS A 166 19.73 -3.04 3.04
N VAL A 167 19.78 -3.78 1.92
CA VAL A 167 18.58 -4.33 1.26
C VAL A 167 17.86 -5.28 2.19
N LYS A 168 18.58 -6.23 2.80
CA LYS A 168 18.03 -7.17 3.78
C LYS A 168 17.35 -6.44 4.95
N ASN A 169 18.05 -5.50 5.57
CA ASN A 169 17.53 -4.76 6.73
C ASN A 169 16.29 -3.93 6.40
N TRP A 170 16.27 -3.29 5.21
CA TRP A 170 15.09 -2.54 4.76
C TRP A 170 13.89 -3.47 4.59
N VAL A 171 14.07 -4.64 3.96
CA VAL A 171 13.00 -5.63 3.74
C VAL A 171 12.48 -6.20 5.04
N GLU A 172 13.36 -6.60 5.96
CA GLU A 172 12.96 -7.11 7.28
C GLU A 172 12.19 -6.05 8.07
N GLY A 173 12.66 -4.80 8.05
CA GLY A 173 11.95 -3.68 8.67
C GLY A 173 10.58 -3.42 8.05
N ALA A 174 10.48 -3.51 6.72
CA ALA A 174 9.24 -3.35 5.96
C ALA A 174 8.23 -4.47 6.27
N ILE A 175 8.67 -5.73 6.28
CA ILE A 175 7.82 -6.88 6.62
C ILE A 175 7.32 -6.77 8.06
N ASN A 176 8.20 -6.47 9.01
CA ASN A 176 7.81 -6.28 10.42
C ASN A 176 6.79 -5.13 10.56
N SER A 177 6.96 -4.04 9.81
CA SER A 177 6.02 -2.92 9.80
C SER A 177 4.65 -3.32 9.25
N ILE A 178 4.63 -4.13 8.19
CA ILE A 178 3.38 -4.70 7.63
C ILE A 178 2.70 -5.57 8.69
N GLU A 179 3.42 -6.48 9.32
CA GLU A 179 2.86 -7.40 10.32
C GLU A 179 2.29 -6.67 11.53
N ASN A 180 3.04 -5.69 12.05
CA ASN A 180 2.59 -4.89 13.18
C ASN A 180 1.36 -4.05 12.84
N PHE A 181 1.34 -3.42 11.66
CA PHE A 181 0.22 -2.62 11.22
C PHE A 181 -1.05 -3.46 11.06
N PHE A 182 -0.98 -4.59 10.33
CA PHE A 182 -2.15 -5.41 10.05
C PHE A 182 -2.63 -6.19 11.29
N SER A 183 -1.74 -6.59 12.19
CA SER A 183 -2.14 -7.10 13.50
C SER A 183 -2.93 -6.05 14.28
N GLY A 184 -2.47 -4.80 14.29
CA GLY A 184 -3.14 -3.70 14.97
C GLY A 184 -4.49 -3.32 14.37
N ILE A 185 -4.60 -3.28 13.04
CA ILE A 185 -5.85 -2.88 12.38
C ILE A 185 -6.93 -3.97 12.51
N LEU A 186 -6.56 -5.25 12.38
CA LEU A 186 -7.52 -6.36 12.53
C LEU A 186 -8.03 -6.48 13.97
N VAL A 187 -7.19 -6.19 14.97
CA VAL A 187 -7.61 -6.13 16.38
C VAL A 187 -8.56 -4.95 16.62
N ARG A 188 -8.27 -3.76 16.09
CA ARG A 188 -9.12 -2.57 16.27
C ARG A 188 -10.47 -2.66 15.56
N VAL A 189 -10.50 -3.36 14.43
CA VAL A 189 -11.72 -3.64 13.65
C VAL A 189 -12.59 -4.72 14.30
N ALA A 190 -12.04 -5.55 15.19
CA ALA A 190 -12.78 -6.59 15.91
C ALA A 190 -13.30 -6.16 17.29
N VAL A 191 -13.01 -4.93 17.73
CA VAL A 191 -13.30 -4.44 19.09
C VAL A 191 -14.12 -3.13 19.07
N ALA A 192 -14.59 -2.69 17.89
CA ALA A 192 -15.38 -1.49 17.72
C ALA A 192 -16.75 -1.86 17.16
#